data_AF-A0A1G0GNU6-F1
#
_entry.id   AF-A0A1G0GNU6-F1
#
_cell.length_a   1.000
_cell.length_b   1.000
_cell.length_c   1.000
_cell.angle_alpha   90.00
_cell.angle_beta   90.00
_cell.angle_gamma   90.00
#
_symmetry.space_group_name_H-M   'P 1'
#
loop_
_entity.id
_entity.type
_entity.pdbx_description
1 polymer ?
#
loop_
_entity_poly.entity_id
_entity_poly.type
_entity_poly.pdbx_seq_one_letter_code
_entity_poly.pdbx_strand_id
1 'polypeptide(L)'
;MNNLRVVAPSMLCDGTSNIIVREKDNMINFLIEPEKNSSSTIYFSIPENITDKKFTININFNYENASVDIFGLYQIKNKQSVEIKTEINHFVPHCNSKQIWRGVLHDFAKANFEGKIIVAKDAQKTDAQLSNKNLLLSKSAEINTKPILEIYADDVKCSHGATVGFLDNEALFYLRSRGISENTAHEILVQGFINEVIHVI
;
A
#
# COMPACT_ATOMS: atom_id res chain seq x y z
N MET A 1 13.08 17.14 -10.76
CA MET A 1 13.55 17.18 -9.37
C MET A 1 12.35 16.86 -8.51
N ASN A 2 12.34 15.68 -7.87
CA ASN A 2 11.26 15.25 -7.00
C ASN A 2 11.26 16.13 -5.75
N ASN A 3 10.14 16.79 -5.45
CA ASN A 3 9.99 17.63 -4.26
C ASN A 3 9.36 16.78 -3.15
N LEU A 4 10.09 15.74 -2.74
CA LEU A 4 9.66 14.85 -1.68
C LEU A 4 9.53 15.63 -0.36
N ARG A 5 8.31 15.70 0.18
CA ARG A 5 8.01 16.32 1.47
C ARG A 5 7.56 15.26 2.47
N VAL A 6 8.02 15.41 3.71
CA VAL A 6 7.50 14.65 4.85
C VAL A 6 6.16 15.26 5.25
N VAL A 7 5.09 14.46 5.22
CA VAL A 7 3.73 14.90 5.57
C VAL A 7 3.35 14.44 6.97
N ALA A 8 3.75 13.22 7.33
CA ALA A 8 3.61 12.63 8.66
C ALA A 8 4.74 11.61 8.89
N PRO A 9 4.99 11.12 10.12
CA PRO A 9 6.02 10.09 10.36
C PRO A 9 5.86 8.83 9.49
N SER A 10 4.63 8.49 9.11
CA SER A 10 4.31 7.34 8.26
C SER A 10 4.03 7.69 6.81
N MET A 11 4.24 8.95 6.37
CA MET A 11 3.85 9.42 5.04
C MET A 11 4.83 10.43 4.42
N LEU A 12 5.33 10.10 3.23
CA LEU A 12 6.00 11.05 2.33
C LEU A 12 5.14 11.30 1.10
N CYS A 13 5.27 12.48 0.51
CA CYS A 13 4.57 12.84 -0.71
C CYS A 13 5.52 13.60 -1.64
N ASP A 14 5.53 13.22 -2.91
CA ASP A 14 6.09 14.01 -4.01
C ASP A 14 4.94 14.46 -4.91
N GLY A 15 4.90 15.73 -5.32
CA GLY A 15 3.79 16.32 -6.08
C GLY A 15 2.86 17.24 -5.27
N THR A 16 1.75 17.67 -5.88
CA THR A 16 0.93 18.81 -5.42
C THR A 16 -0.39 18.45 -4.75
N SER A 17 -0.60 17.20 -4.34
CA SER A 17 -1.85 16.81 -3.65
C SER A 17 -2.08 17.62 -2.36
N ASN A 18 -3.32 18.02 -2.12
CA ASN A 18 -3.73 18.58 -0.83
C ASN A 18 -3.89 17.44 0.18
N ILE A 19 -3.23 17.52 1.34
CA ILE A 19 -3.20 16.44 2.31
C ILE A 19 -3.57 16.95 3.69
N ILE A 20 -4.57 16.31 4.30
CA ILE A 20 -5.00 16.56 5.66
C ILE A 20 -4.76 15.29 6.47
N VAL A 21 -4.03 15.42 7.57
CA VAL A 21 -3.76 14.32 8.50
C VAL A 21 -4.47 14.61 9.82
N ARG A 22 -5.24 13.64 10.31
CA ARG A 22 -5.94 13.72 11.61
C ARG A 22 -5.63 12.48 12.43
N GLU A 23 -5.01 12.69 13.58
CA GLU A 23 -4.77 11.63 14.56
C GLU A 23 -5.75 11.76 15.73
N LYS A 24 -6.41 10.65 16.08
CA LYS A 24 -7.26 10.55 17.25
C LYS A 24 -7.16 9.13 17.81
N ASP A 25 -6.81 9.03 19.09
CA ASP A 25 -6.65 7.76 19.81
C ASP A 25 -5.70 6.81 19.03
N ASN A 26 -6.24 5.68 18.59
CA ASN A 26 -5.50 4.66 17.87
C ASN A 26 -5.63 4.79 16.34
N MET A 27 -6.28 5.85 15.85
CA MET A 27 -6.56 6.04 14.43
C MET A 27 -5.81 7.23 13.85
N ILE A 28 -5.20 7.02 12.69
CA ILE A 28 -4.63 8.07 11.85
C ILE A 28 -5.40 8.09 10.53
N ASN A 29 -5.99 9.23 10.21
CA ASN A 29 -6.77 9.43 9.01
C ASN A 29 -6.03 10.39 8.07
N PHE A 30 -5.83 9.94 6.85
CA PHE A 30 -5.29 10.73 5.74
C PHE A 30 -6.45 11.01 4.79
N LEU A 31 -6.66 12.29 4.49
CA LEU A 31 -7.49 12.73 3.37
C LEU A 31 -6.56 13.40 2.36
N ILE A 32 -6.58 12.88 1.14
CA ILE A 32 -5.72 13.30 0.05
C ILE A 32 -6.62 13.72 -1.12
N GLU A 33 -6.40 14.92 -1.64
CA GLU A 33 -7.16 15.48 -2.75
C GLU A 33 -6.17 15.97 -3.81
N PRO A 34 -5.92 15.19 -4.88
CA PRO A 34 -5.06 15.63 -5.96
C PRO A 34 -5.67 16.82 -6.70
N GLU A 35 -4.81 17.72 -7.14
CA GLU A 35 -5.22 18.91 -7.91
C GLU A 35 -5.48 18.56 -9.37
N LYS A 36 -6.18 19.43 -10.09
CA LYS A 36 -6.39 19.29 -11.54
C LYS A 36 -5.05 19.24 -12.28
N ASN A 37 -4.92 18.34 -13.27
CA ASN A 37 -3.70 18.19 -14.08
C ASN A 37 -2.43 17.94 -13.23
N SER A 38 -2.56 17.21 -12.12
CA SER A 38 -1.45 16.94 -11.21
C SER A 38 -1.03 15.48 -11.23
N SER A 39 0.22 15.23 -10.82
CA SER A 39 0.71 13.90 -10.51
C SER A 39 1.31 13.93 -9.13
N SER A 40 0.99 12.94 -8.30
CA SER A 40 1.58 12.78 -6.97
C SER A 40 1.99 11.33 -6.73
N THR A 41 3.12 11.15 -6.07
CA THR A 41 3.56 9.85 -5.57
C THR A 41 3.60 9.90 -4.05
N ILE A 42 2.95 8.95 -3.41
CA ILE A 42 2.75 8.91 -1.97
C ILE A 42 3.36 7.63 -1.42
N TYR A 43 4.20 7.78 -0.41
CA TYR A 43 4.84 6.68 0.27
C TYR A 43 4.26 6.53 1.67
N PHE A 44 3.78 5.35 1.99
CA PHE A 44 3.39 4.98 3.35
C PHE A 44 4.38 3.98 3.93
N SER A 45 4.96 4.31 5.08
CA SER A 45 5.75 3.38 5.86
C SER A 45 5.12 3.25 7.23
N ILE A 46 4.49 2.11 7.49
CA ILE A 46 3.87 1.83 8.77
C ILE A 46 4.97 1.58 9.81
N PRO A 47 5.02 2.34 10.92
CA PRO A 47 6.13 2.24 11.87
C PRO A 47 6.21 0.87 12.56
N GLU A 48 7.43 0.47 12.93
CA GLU A 48 7.63 -0.64 13.87
C GLU A 48 7.08 -0.29 15.27
N ASN A 49 6.79 -1.33 16.07
CA ASN A 49 6.28 -1.24 17.44
C ASN A 49 4.90 -0.57 17.61
N ILE A 50 4.09 -0.53 16.56
CA ILE A 50 2.66 -0.24 16.68
C ILE A 50 1.86 -1.51 17.00
N THR A 51 0.88 -1.38 17.89
CA THR A 51 -0.13 -2.40 18.20
C THR A 51 -1.49 -1.71 18.28
N ASP A 52 -2.51 -2.34 17.71
CA ASP A 52 -3.90 -1.89 17.68
C ASP A 52 -4.08 -0.50 17.06
N LYS A 53 -3.19 -0.12 16.12
CA LYS A 53 -3.27 1.13 15.35
C LYS A 53 -4.01 0.91 14.03
N LYS A 54 -4.79 1.91 13.63
CA LYS A 54 -5.55 1.92 12.39
C LYS A 54 -5.19 3.11 11.52
N PHE A 55 -4.91 2.85 10.26
CA PHE A 55 -4.60 3.83 9.23
C PHE A 55 -5.76 3.85 8.24
N THR A 56 -6.44 4.98 8.12
CA THR A 56 -7.47 5.18 7.11
C THR A 56 -6.94 6.19 6.09
N ILE A 57 -6.89 5.81 4.83
CA ILE A 57 -6.35 6.61 3.73
C ILE A 57 -7.47 6.80 2.72
N ASN A 58 -7.99 8.02 2.62
CA ASN A 58 -9.01 8.39 1.66
C ASN A 58 -8.40 9.28 0.59
N ILE A 59 -8.60 8.95 -0.68
CA ILE A 59 -8.19 9.77 -1.81
C ILE A 59 -9.43 10.11 -2.63
N ASN A 60 -9.68 11.41 -2.82
CA ASN A 60 -10.83 11.89 -3.57
C ASN A 60 -10.35 12.63 -4.82
N PHE A 61 -10.52 12.01 -5.98
CA PHE A 61 -10.33 12.67 -7.27
C PHE A 61 -11.53 13.56 -7.57
N ASN A 62 -11.45 14.80 -7.08
CA ASN A 62 -12.47 15.84 -7.32
C ASN A 62 -12.21 16.64 -8.61
N TYR A 63 -11.03 16.48 -9.23
CA TYR A 63 -10.61 17.19 -10.43
C TYR A 63 -10.01 16.25 -11.48
N GLU A 64 -10.28 16.52 -12.75
CA GLU A 64 -9.87 15.69 -13.89
C GLU A 64 -8.35 15.71 -14.12
N ASN A 65 -7.87 14.70 -14.86
CA ASN A 65 -6.48 14.58 -15.32
C ASN A 65 -5.47 14.53 -14.17
N ALA A 66 -5.86 13.94 -13.05
CA ALA A 66 -4.98 13.72 -11.92
C ALA A 66 -4.47 12.28 -11.86
N SER A 67 -3.24 12.09 -11.40
CA SER A 67 -2.63 10.78 -11.17
C SER A 67 -2.08 10.66 -9.76
N VAL A 68 -2.39 9.56 -9.07
CA VAL A 68 -1.82 9.27 -7.74
C VAL A 68 -1.27 7.86 -7.69
N ASP A 69 0.04 7.76 -7.47
CA ASP A 69 0.71 6.50 -7.18
C ASP A 69 0.93 6.38 -5.67
N ILE A 70 0.64 5.20 -5.11
CA ILE A 70 0.80 4.88 -3.69
C ILE A 70 1.71 3.67 -3.56
N PHE A 71 2.74 3.83 -2.76
CA PHE A 71 3.69 2.79 -2.39
C PHE A 71 3.65 2.63 -0.88
N GLY A 72 3.09 1.52 -0.41
CA GLY A 72 2.88 1.27 1.01
C GLY A 72 3.63 0.04 1.50
N LEU A 73 4.31 0.18 2.63
CA LEU A 73 5.01 -0.90 3.33
C LEU A 73 4.51 -1.02 4.77
N TYR A 74 4.19 -2.23 5.19
CA TYR A 74 4.04 -2.59 6.60
C TYR A 74 4.86 -3.83 6.92
N GLN A 75 5.86 -3.63 7.77
CA GLN A 75 6.71 -4.69 8.28
C GLN A 75 6.50 -4.78 9.79
N ILE A 76 5.82 -5.84 10.23
CA ILE A 76 5.39 -6.01 11.63
C ILE A 76 5.81 -7.38 12.17
N LYS A 77 6.15 -7.44 13.45
CA LYS A 77 6.69 -8.64 14.12
C LYS A 77 6.11 -8.80 15.53
N ASN A 78 6.59 -9.79 16.29
CA ASN A 78 6.14 -10.06 17.66
C ASN A 78 4.61 -10.22 17.76
N LYS A 79 3.95 -9.43 18.62
CA LYS A 79 2.49 -9.41 18.80
C LYS A 79 1.85 -8.13 18.25
N GLN A 80 2.51 -7.48 17.28
CA GLN A 80 2.00 -6.26 16.68
C GLN A 80 0.72 -6.53 15.89
N SER A 81 -0.17 -5.53 15.88
CA SER A 81 -1.40 -5.55 15.11
C SER A 81 -1.61 -4.22 14.39
N VAL A 82 -2.06 -4.27 13.13
CA VAL A 82 -2.39 -3.07 12.35
C VAL A 82 -3.63 -3.27 11.47
N GLU A 83 -4.47 -2.25 11.38
CA GLU A 83 -5.53 -2.16 10.36
C GLU A 83 -5.18 -1.05 9.37
N ILE A 84 -5.20 -1.37 8.08
CA ILE A 84 -4.96 -0.42 6.99
C ILE A 84 -6.21 -0.44 6.10
N LYS A 85 -6.84 0.72 5.97
CA LYS A 85 -7.98 0.94 5.10
C LYS A 85 -7.62 2.00 4.06
N THR A 86 -7.74 1.63 2.80
CA THR A 86 -7.60 2.56 1.68
C THR A 86 -8.93 2.67 0.96
N GLU A 87 -9.38 3.88 0.68
CA GLU A 87 -10.54 4.16 -0.15
C GLU A 87 -10.16 5.22 -1.18
N ILE A 88 -10.19 4.86 -2.46
CA ILE A 88 -9.94 5.78 -3.56
C ILE A 88 -11.25 6.00 -4.30
N ASN A 89 -11.70 7.25 -4.30
CA ASN A 89 -12.92 7.69 -4.96
C ASN A 89 -12.57 8.46 -6.23
N HIS A 90 -12.92 7.89 -7.38
CA HIS A 90 -12.87 8.54 -8.68
C HIS A 90 -14.22 9.17 -8.97
N PHE A 91 -14.36 10.48 -8.72
CA PHE A 91 -15.62 11.21 -8.94
C PHE A 91 -15.73 11.84 -10.33
N VAL A 92 -14.59 12.00 -11.02
CA VAL A 92 -14.47 12.73 -12.29
C VAL A 92 -13.62 11.93 -13.29
N PRO A 93 -13.76 12.14 -14.61
CA PRO A 93 -13.09 11.34 -15.61
C PRO A 93 -11.58 11.61 -15.72
N HIS A 94 -10.90 10.75 -16.49
CA HIS A 94 -9.49 10.88 -16.87
C HIS A 94 -8.51 10.89 -15.68
N CYS A 95 -8.84 10.17 -14.62
CA CYS A 95 -7.99 10.06 -13.43
C CYS A 95 -7.34 8.68 -13.32
N ASN A 96 -6.08 8.66 -12.87
CA ASN A 96 -5.31 7.44 -12.71
C ASN A 96 -4.94 7.22 -11.25
N SER A 97 -5.02 5.98 -10.77
CA SER A 97 -4.53 5.62 -9.44
C SER A 97 -3.86 4.27 -9.41
N LYS A 98 -2.64 4.19 -8.88
CA LYS A 98 -1.92 2.93 -8.70
C LYS A 98 -1.57 2.74 -7.24
N GLN A 99 -1.96 1.61 -6.66
CA GLN A 99 -1.67 1.28 -5.27
C GLN A 99 -0.86 0.00 -5.20
N ILE A 100 0.39 0.09 -4.73
CA ILE A 100 1.24 -1.06 -4.43
C ILE A 100 1.48 -1.12 -2.93
N TRP A 101 0.97 -2.19 -2.32
CA TRP A 101 1.16 -2.46 -0.89
C TRP A 101 1.94 -3.76 -0.69
N ARG A 102 2.99 -3.72 0.12
CA ARG A 102 3.77 -4.89 0.52
C ARG A 102 3.67 -5.06 2.04
N GLY A 103 3.22 -6.23 2.46
CA GLY A 103 3.15 -6.64 3.85
C GLY A 103 4.20 -7.69 4.17
N VAL A 104 4.98 -7.51 5.24
CA VAL A 104 5.88 -8.52 5.78
C VAL A 104 5.52 -8.74 7.25
N LEU A 105 5.09 -9.96 7.58
CA LEU A 105 4.63 -10.28 8.93
C LEU A 105 5.46 -11.42 9.53
N HIS A 106 5.91 -11.25 10.77
CA HIS A 106 6.70 -12.24 11.52
C HIS A 106 6.10 -12.53 12.89
N ASP A 107 6.53 -13.64 13.50
CA ASP A 107 6.10 -14.14 14.80
C ASP A 107 4.58 -14.35 14.87
N PHE A 108 3.88 -13.58 15.72
CA PHE A 108 2.43 -13.61 15.95
C PHE A 108 1.75 -12.33 15.44
N ALA A 109 2.40 -11.60 14.53
CA ALA A 109 1.89 -10.32 14.06
C ALA A 109 0.60 -10.51 13.25
N LYS A 110 -0.32 -9.55 13.38
CA LYS A 110 -1.63 -9.57 12.72
C LYS A 110 -1.83 -8.31 11.89
N ALA A 111 -2.30 -8.45 10.67
CA ALA A 111 -2.72 -7.30 9.88
C ALA A 111 -4.09 -7.51 9.24
N ASN A 112 -4.81 -6.40 9.07
CA ASN A 112 -6.00 -6.33 8.25
C ASN A 112 -5.78 -5.25 7.19
N PHE A 113 -5.88 -5.60 5.92
CA PHE A 113 -5.82 -4.67 4.80
C PHE A 113 -7.17 -4.69 4.06
N GLU A 114 -7.85 -3.56 4.01
CA GLU A 114 -9.02 -3.36 3.15
C GLU A 114 -8.71 -2.25 2.15
N GLY A 115 -8.82 -2.56 0.86
CA GLY A 115 -8.58 -1.58 -0.20
C GLY A 115 -9.76 -1.48 -1.12
N LYS A 116 -10.43 -0.33 -1.11
CA LYS A 116 -11.60 -0.06 -1.93
C LYS A 116 -11.28 0.97 -3.00
N ILE A 117 -11.71 0.70 -4.23
CA ILE A 117 -11.71 1.69 -5.32
C ILE A 117 -13.15 1.84 -5.77
N ILE A 118 -13.64 3.08 -5.73
CA ILE A 118 -14.96 3.47 -6.21
C ILE A 118 -14.78 4.32 -7.46
N VAL A 119 -15.47 3.97 -8.54
CA VAL A 119 -15.47 4.74 -9.80
C VAL A 119 -16.90 5.17 -10.10
N ALA A 120 -17.16 6.47 -9.95
CA ALA A 120 -18.47 7.06 -10.17
C ALA A 120 -18.91 6.93 -11.64
N LYS A 121 -20.22 7.02 -11.88
CA LYS A 121 -20.82 6.80 -13.21
C LYS A 121 -20.22 7.65 -14.33
N ASP A 122 -19.89 8.90 -14.04
CA ASP A 122 -19.35 9.84 -15.02
C ASP A 122 -17.81 9.90 -15.02
N ALA A 123 -17.14 9.09 -14.19
CA ALA A 123 -15.69 8.98 -14.11
C ALA A 123 -15.13 8.06 -15.21
N GLN A 124 -15.44 8.39 -16.46
CA GLN A 124 -14.97 7.66 -17.64
C GLN A 124 -13.46 7.81 -17.80
N LYS A 125 -12.83 6.85 -18.49
CA LYS A 125 -11.39 6.81 -18.74
C LYS A 125 -10.53 6.75 -17.47
N THR A 126 -11.10 6.29 -16.35
CA THR A 126 -10.32 5.96 -15.15
C THR A 126 -9.43 4.74 -15.40
N ASP A 127 -8.16 4.83 -14.98
CA ASP A 127 -7.24 3.69 -14.86
C ASP A 127 -6.85 3.50 -13.39
N ALA A 128 -7.32 2.41 -12.77
CA ALA A 128 -7.15 2.17 -11.35
C ALA A 128 -6.61 0.76 -11.05
N GLN A 129 -5.54 0.67 -10.25
CA GLN A 129 -4.87 -0.58 -9.93
C GLN A 129 -4.59 -0.70 -8.44
N LEU A 130 -4.89 -1.87 -7.86
CA LEU A 130 -4.52 -2.21 -6.48
C LEU A 130 -3.78 -3.55 -6.43
N SER A 131 -2.55 -3.54 -5.92
CA SER A 131 -1.69 -4.72 -5.74
C SER A 131 -1.25 -4.85 -4.29
N ASN A 132 -1.87 -5.75 -3.53
CA ASN A 132 -1.50 -6.03 -2.14
C ASN A 132 -0.85 -7.41 -2.02
N LYS A 133 0.47 -7.47 -1.93
CA LYS A 133 1.18 -8.75 -1.71
C LYS A 133 1.65 -8.84 -0.27
N ASN A 134 1.51 -10.01 0.32
CA ASN A 134 1.84 -10.27 1.72
C ASN A 134 2.75 -11.48 1.85
N LEU A 135 3.82 -11.31 2.60
CA LEU A 135 4.80 -12.33 2.94
C LEU A 135 4.70 -12.64 4.43
N LEU A 136 4.31 -13.88 4.75
CA LEU A 136 4.34 -14.41 6.10
C LEU A 136 5.67 -15.10 6.33
N LEU A 137 6.40 -14.66 7.35
CA LEU A 137 7.68 -15.23 7.76
C LEU A 137 7.52 -16.27 8.88
N SER A 138 6.30 -16.44 9.41
CA SER A 138 5.99 -17.37 10.49
C SER A 138 4.59 -17.95 10.30
N LYS A 139 4.38 -19.22 10.68
CA LYS A 139 3.06 -19.88 10.59
C LYS A 139 2.00 -19.25 11.50
N SER A 140 2.43 -18.54 12.55
CA SER A 140 1.54 -17.87 13.50
C SER A 140 1.19 -16.43 13.11
N ALA A 141 1.79 -15.89 12.04
CA ALA A 141 1.45 -14.58 11.52
C ALA A 141 0.16 -14.65 10.70
N GLU A 142 -0.68 -13.62 10.82
CA GLU A 142 -2.01 -13.60 10.21
C GLU A 142 -2.22 -12.31 9.41
N ILE A 143 -2.73 -12.43 8.20
CA ILE A 143 -3.16 -11.29 7.38
C ILE A 143 -4.55 -11.59 6.81
N ASN A 144 -5.48 -10.67 7.00
CA ASN A 144 -6.70 -10.62 6.20
C ASN A 144 -6.58 -9.48 5.19
N THR A 145 -6.64 -9.81 3.90
CA THR A 145 -6.61 -8.81 2.83
C THR A 145 -7.87 -8.89 1.99
N LYS A 146 -8.51 -7.75 1.79
CA LYS A 146 -9.80 -7.62 1.13
C LYS A 146 -9.79 -6.43 0.17
N PRO A 147 -9.39 -6.67 -1.09
CA PRO A 147 -9.53 -5.66 -2.13
C PRO A 147 -10.97 -5.65 -2.66
N ILE A 148 -11.52 -4.46 -2.93
CA ILE A 148 -12.92 -4.23 -3.33
C ILE A 148 -12.93 -3.24 -4.50
N LEU A 149 -13.75 -3.52 -5.52
CA LEU A 149 -14.01 -2.60 -6.64
C LEU A 149 -15.50 -2.33 -6.71
N GLU A 150 -15.87 -1.05 -6.76
CA GLU A 150 -17.23 -0.58 -7.04
C GLU A 150 -17.17 0.32 -8.28
N ILE A 151 -17.53 -0.23 -9.44
CA ILE A 151 -17.38 0.45 -10.72
C ILE A 151 -18.77 0.72 -11.29
N TYR A 152 -19.07 2.00 -11.49
CA TYR A 152 -20.33 2.47 -12.06
C TYR A 152 -20.17 3.10 -13.46
N ALA A 153 -18.94 3.15 -13.98
CA ALA A 153 -18.59 3.65 -15.31
C ALA A 153 -18.18 2.51 -16.26
N ASP A 154 -18.51 2.65 -17.56
CA ASP A 154 -18.31 1.61 -18.56
C ASP A 154 -16.90 1.62 -19.18
N ASP A 155 -16.36 2.80 -19.52
CA ASP A 155 -15.12 2.96 -20.28
C ASP A 155 -13.93 3.17 -19.34
N VAL A 156 -13.58 2.13 -18.58
CA VAL A 156 -12.53 2.18 -17.55
C VAL A 156 -11.60 0.98 -17.59
N LYS A 157 -10.42 1.12 -17.00
CA LYS A 157 -9.48 0.02 -16.76
C LYS A 157 -9.24 -0.10 -15.27
N CYS A 158 -9.88 -1.07 -14.63
CA CYS A 158 -9.72 -1.27 -13.20
C CYS A 158 -9.25 -2.69 -12.91
N SER A 159 -8.28 -2.84 -12.02
CA SER A 159 -7.83 -4.13 -11.54
C SER A 159 -7.47 -4.08 -10.07
N HIS A 160 -7.65 -5.21 -9.40
CA HIS A 160 -7.16 -5.40 -8.05
C HIS A 160 -6.64 -6.83 -7.89
N GLY A 161 -5.66 -7.01 -7.01
CA GLY A 161 -5.08 -8.29 -6.74
C GLY A 161 -4.47 -8.32 -5.35
N ALA A 162 -4.68 -9.42 -4.65
CA ALA A 162 -4.06 -9.68 -3.37
C ALA A 162 -3.44 -11.07 -3.34
N THR A 163 -2.23 -11.18 -2.78
CA THR A 163 -1.58 -12.47 -2.56
C THR A 163 -1.11 -12.58 -1.12
N VAL A 164 -1.14 -13.80 -0.59
CA VAL A 164 -0.59 -14.16 0.71
C VAL A 164 0.24 -15.41 0.50
N GLY A 165 1.49 -15.40 0.96
CA GLY A 165 2.38 -16.53 0.80
C GLY A 165 3.50 -16.53 1.83
N PHE A 166 4.22 -17.64 1.89
CA PHE A 166 5.46 -17.77 2.65
C PHE A 166 6.66 -17.52 1.74
N LEU A 167 7.86 -17.49 2.32
CA LEU A 167 9.09 -17.51 1.55
C LEU A 167 9.15 -18.75 0.66
N ASP A 168 9.68 -18.57 -0.55
CA ASP A 168 9.92 -19.66 -1.48
C ASP A 168 11.07 -20.54 -0.96
N ASN A 169 10.72 -21.77 -0.59
CA ASN A 169 11.67 -22.75 -0.07
C ASN A 169 12.70 -23.18 -1.13
N GLU A 170 12.37 -23.17 -2.42
CA GLU A 170 13.32 -23.48 -3.48
C GLU A 170 14.35 -22.35 -3.64
N ALA A 171 13.89 -21.10 -3.61
CA ALA A 171 14.78 -19.94 -3.62
C ALA A 171 15.69 -19.91 -2.39
N LEU A 172 15.14 -20.22 -1.20
CA LEU A 172 15.90 -20.33 0.04
C LEU A 172 16.95 -21.45 -0.05
N PHE A 173 16.56 -22.65 -0.50
CA PHE A 173 17.47 -23.76 -0.70
C PHE A 173 18.58 -23.41 -1.69
N TYR A 174 18.24 -22.75 -2.80
CA TYR A 174 19.21 -22.33 -3.81
C TYR A 174 20.26 -21.37 -3.23
N LEU A 175 19.85 -20.33 -2.50
CA LEU A 175 20.78 -19.39 -1.85
C LEU A 175 21.69 -20.11 -0.85
N ARG A 176 21.12 -20.99 -0.03
CA ARG A 176 21.88 -21.78 0.95
C ARG A 176 22.88 -22.73 0.30
N SER A 177 22.53 -23.34 -0.84
CA SER A 177 23.44 -24.20 -1.60
C SER A 177 24.68 -23.46 -2.11
N ARG A 178 24.63 -22.12 -2.20
CA ARG A 178 25.74 -21.24 -2.57
C ARG A 178 26.55 -20.76 -1.35
N GLY A 179 26.34 -21.34 -0.17
CA GLY A 179 27.07 -21.02 1.06
C GLY A 179 26.52 -19.81 1.82
N ILE A 180 25.36 -19.27 1.43
CA ILE A 180 24.71 -18.16 2.14
C ILE A 180 24.03 -18.71 3.39
N SER A 181 24.23 -18.04 4.53
CA SER A 181 23.58 -18.42 5.78
C SER A 181 22.05 -18.34 5.64
N GLU A 182 21.31 -19.13 6.41
CA GLU A 182 19.84 -19.11 6.38
C GLU A 182 19.28 -17.71 6.67
N ASN A 183 19.81 -17.04 7.70
CA ASN A 183 19.41 -15.68 8.07
C ASN A 183 19.65 -14.69 6.91
N THR A 184 20.84 -14.72 6.31
CA THR A 184 21.18 -13.85 5.18
C THR A 184 20.32 -14.15 3.95
N ALA A 185 20.01 -15.43 3.69
CA ALA A 185 19.16 -15.82 2.58
C ALA A 185 17.72 -15.33 2.77
N HIS A 186 17.18 -15.42 3.99
CA HIS A 186 15.90 -14.81 4.35
C HIS A 186 15.90 -13.30 4.09
N GLU A 187 16.92 -12.59 4.57
CA GLU A 187 17.06 -11.14 4.36
C GLU A 187 17.08 -10.80 2.87
N ILE A 188 17.85 -11.50 2.04
CA ILE A 188 17.90 -11.28 0.58
C ILE A 188 16.51 -11.41 -0.05
N LEU A 189 15.76 -12.47 0.30
CA LEU A 189 14.44 -12.71 -0.27
C LEU A 189 13.42 -11.66 0.19
N VAL A 190 13.46 -11.28 1.47
CA VAL A 190 12.60 -10.22 2.02
C VAL A 190 12.93 -8.86 1.39
N GLN A 191 14.21 -8.53 1.23
CA GLN A 191 14.66 -7.31 0.57
C GLN A 191 14.18 -7.28 -0.89
N GLY A 192 14.34 -8.37 -1.63
CA GLY A 192 13.80 -8.48 -2.99
C GLY A 192 12.29 -8.26 -3.07
N PHE A 193 11.54 -8.70 -2.06
CA PHE A 193 10.10 -8.51 -1.96
C PHE A 193 9.69 -7.05 -1.69
N ILE A 194 10.37 -6.35 -0.76
CA ILE A 194 10.02 -4.97 -0.37
C ILE A 194 10.61 -3.91 -1.32
N ASN A 195 11.67 -4.25 -2.06
CA ASN A 195 12.32 -3.36 -3.02
C ASN A 195 11.38 -2.81 -4.10
N GLU A 196 10.29 -3.52 -4.43
CA GLU A 196 9.25 -3.03 -5.35
C GLU A 196 8.56 -1.74 -4.86
N VAL A 197 8.59 -1.49 -3.54
CA VAL A 197 8.03 -0.29 -2.90
C VAL A 197 9.12 0.72 -2.54
N ILE A 198 10.30 0.25 -2.14
CA ILE A 198 11.38 1.12 -1.64
C ILE A 198 12.23 1.74 -2.76
N HIS A 199 12.42 1.07 -3.91
CA HIS A 199 13.25 1.60 -5.01
C HIS A 199 12.73 2.89 -5.66
N VAL A 200 11.50 3.28 -5.34
CA VAL A 200 10.87 4.48 -5.90
C VAL A 200 11.12 5.72 -5.02
N ILE A 201 11.63 5.53 -3.80
CA ILE A 201 12.08 6.59 -2.86
C ILE A 201 13.56 6.91 -3.10
#